data_AF-L9X667-F1
#
_entry.id   AF-L9X667-F1
#
_cell.length_a   1.000
_cell.length_b   1.000
_cell.length_c   1.000
_cell.angle_alpha   90.00
_cell.angle_beta   90.00
_cell.angle_gamma   90.00
#
_symmetry.space_group_name_H-M   'P 1'
#
loop_
_entity.id
_entity.type
_entity.pdbx_description
1 polymer ?
#
loop_
_entity_poly.entity_id
_entity_poly.type
_entity_poly.pdbx_seq_one_letter_code
_entity_poly.pdbx_strand_id
1 'polypeptide(L)' 'MPGYDPEDIDGTLEALLEPDEIEDYLDDEQLEAYRNGGEDLVDLLEGDEIRRILDRKEASVDAPD' A
#
# COMPACT_ATOMS: atom_id res chain seq x y z
N MET A 1 -10.51 -16.77 -9.42
CA MET A 1 -9.62 -16.64 -8.24
C MET A 1 -10.21 -15.54 -7.40
N PRO A 2 -10.23 -15.63 -6.06
CA PRO A 2 -10.48 -14.44 -5.25
C PRO A 2 -9.19 -13.62 -5.30
N GLY A 3 -8.95 -12.98 -6.44
CA GLY A 3 -7.94 -11.94 -6.55
C GLY A 3 -8.56 -10.71 -5.91
N TYR A 4 -7.83 -10.08 -5.01
CA TYR A 4 -8.24 -8.79 -4.47
C TYR A 4 -8.48 -7.85 -5.65
N ASP A 5 -9.66 -7.23 -5.70
CA ASP A 5 -9.91 -6.16 -6.66
C ASP A 5 -8.97 -4.99 -6.34
N PRO A 6 -8.44 -4.28 -7.36
CA PRO A 6 -7.46 -3.22 -7.15
C PRO A 6 -7.97 -2.13 -6.18
N GLU A 7 -9.28 -1.85 -6.21
CA GLU A 7 -9.94 -0.92 -5.29
C GLU A 7 -9.90 -1.39 -3.82
N ASP A 8 -9.94 -2.71 -3.57
CA ASP A 8 -9.79 -3.28 -2.22
C ASP A 8 -8.31 -3.32 -1.77
N ILE A 9 -7.38 -3.48 -2.73
CA ILE A 9 -5.94 -3.48 -2.44
C ILE A 9 -5.50 -2.08 -2.01
N ASP A 10 -5.89 -1.06 -2.77
CA ASP A 10 -5.51 0.33 -2.49
C ASP A 10 -5.94 0.77 -1.08
N GLY A 11 -7.22 0.64 -0.76
CA GLY A 11 -7.71 0.95 0.58
C GLY A 11 -7.08 0.10 1.69
N THR A 12 -6.61 -1.11 1.36
CA THR A 12 -5.81 -1.92 2.31
C THR A 12 -4.40 -1.36 2.49
N LEU A 13 -3.74 -0.91 1.42
CA LEU A 13 -2.42 -0.29 1.47
C LEU A 13 -2.48 1.02 2.27
N GLU A 14 -3.47 1.86 2.04
CA GLU A 14 -3.69 3.10 2.80
C GLU A 14 -3.95 2.83 4.29
N ALA A 15 -4.64 1.73 4.62
CA ALA A 15 -4.88 1.35 6.00
C ALA A 15 -3.64 0.75 6.70
N LEU A 16 -2.66 0.28 5.93
CA LEU A 16 -1.45 -0.36 6.45
C LEU A 16 -0.24 0.56 6.50
N LEU A 17 -0.16 1.52 5.59
CA LEU A 17 0.92 2.49 5.53
C LEU A 17 0.48 3.79 6.19
N GLU A 18 1.28 4.26 7.14
CA GLU A 18 1.12 5.63 7.64
C GLU A 18 1.54 6.64 6.56
N PRO A 19 1.01 7.88 6.58
CA PRO A 19 1.35 8.91 5.61
C PRO A 19 2.86 9.12 5.46
N ASP A 20 3.61 9.07 6.56
CA ASP A 20 5.06 9.19 6.57
C ASP A 20 5.76 7.95 5.94
N GLU A 21 5.19 6.75 6.09
CA GLU A 21 5.73 5.54 5.45
C GLU A 21 5.50 5.57 3.94
N ILE A 22 4.40 6.14 3.47
CA ILE A 22 4.12 6.29 2.03
C ILE A 22 5.24 7.11 1.36
N GLU A 23 5.79 8.11 2.06
CA GLU A 23 6.92 8.93 1.56
C GLU A 23 8.24 8.15 1.44
N ASP A 24 8.38 7.01 2.14
CA ASP A 24 9.55 6.13 2.01
C ASP A 24 9.45 5.18 0.81
N TYR A 25 8.23 4.93 0.30
CA TYR A 25 7.98 4.05 -0.85
C TYR A 25 7.80 4.79 -2.17
N LEU A 26 7.39 6.06 -2.12
CA LEU A 26 7.11 6.87 -3.30
C LEU A 26 8.15 7.98 -3.48
N ASP A 27 8.58 8.21 -4.71
CA ASP A 27 9.36 9.40 -5.06
C ASP A 27 8.47 10.67 -4.98
N ASP A 28 9.09 11.85 -4.90
CA ASP A 28 8.41 13.15 -4.76
C ASP A 28 7.27 13.35 -5.78
N GLU A 29 7.47 12.92 -7.03
CA GLU A 29 6.50 13.05 -8.12
C GLU A 29 5.29 12.11 -7.95
N GLN A 30 5.55 10.86 -7.52
CA GLN A 30 4.51 9.86 -7.25
C GLN A 30 3.70 10.24 -6.01
N LEU A 31 4.38 10.75 -4.98
CA LEU A 31 3.76 11.23 -3.76
C LEU A 31 2.85 12.43 -4.02
N GLU A 32 3.26 13.35 -4.92
CA GLU A 32 2.41 14.45 -5.36
C GLU A 32 1.19 13.91 -6.13
N ALA A 33 1.35 12.95 -7.03
CA ALA A 33 0.25 12.32 -7.76
C ALA A 33 -0.77 11.66 -6.80
N TYR A 34 -0.27 10.89 -5.83
CA TYR A 34 -1.09 10.27 -4.78
C TYR A 34 -1.86 11.30 -3.96
N ARG A 35 -1.18 12.34 -3.44
CA ARG A 35 -1.79 13.38 -2.61
C ARG A 35 -2.85 14.21 -3.35
N ASN A 36 -2.72 14.36 -4.66
CA ASN A 36 -3.70 15.04 -5.49
C ASN A 36 -4.90 14.14 -5.86
N GLY A 37 -4.90 12.87 -5.47
CA GLY A 37 -5.89 11.88 -5.88
C GLY A 37 -5.84 11.58 -7.38
N GLY A 38 -4.64 11.73 -7.98
CA GLY A 38 -4.41 11.50 -9.40
C GLY A 38 -4.09 10.04 -9.73
N GLU A 39 -3.43 9.33 -8.80
CA GLU A 39 -3.07 7.91 -8.92
C GLU A 39 -3.20 7.22 -7.56
N ASP A 40 -3.58 5.94 -7.58
CA ASP A 40 -3.76 5.09 -6.40
C ASP A 40 -2.43 4.40 -6.02
N LEU A 41 -2.26 3.98 -4.77
CA LEU A 41 -1.04 3.30 -4.30
C LEU A 41 -0.78 2.00 -5.06
N VAL A 42 -1.85 1.31 -5.46
CA VAL A 42 -1.77 0.07 -6.27
C VAL A 42 -1.19 0.31 -7.67
N ASP A 43 -1.32 1.53 -8.21
CA ASP A 43 -0.78 1.92 -9.52
C ASP A 43 0.64 2.49 -9.40
N LEU A 44 0.97 3.10 -8.26
CA LEU A 44 2.27 3.73 -8.00
C LEU A 44 3.33 2.75 -7.48
N LEU A 45 2.92 1.75 -6.69
CA LEU A 45 3.81 0.77 -6.08
C LEU A 45 4.03 -0.44 -6.98
N GLU A 46 5.24 -1.01 -6.91
CA GLU A 46 5.50 -2.26 -7.63
C GLU A 46 4.80 -3.45 -6.96
N GLY A 47 4.45 -4.47 -7.76
CA GLY A 47 3.74 -5.66 -7.26
C GLY A 47 4.50 -6.40 -6.14
N ASP A 48 5.83 -6.38 -6.15
CA ASP A 48 6.66 -6.96 -5.08
C ASP A 48 6.60 -6.14 -3.78
N GLU A 49 6.50 -4.82 -3.88
CA GLU A 49 6.37 -3.91 -2.72
C GLU A 49 5.00 -4.05 -2.07
N ILE A 50 3.94 -4.00 -2.89
CA ILE A 50 2.55 -4.24 -2.46
C ILE A 50 2.47 -5.57 -1.70
N ARG A 51 3.07 -6.63 -2.27
CA ARG A 51 3.07 -7.95 -1.63
C ARG A 51 3.78 -7.93 -0.29
N ARG A 52 4.89 -7.20 -0.16
CA ARG A 52 5.64 -7.08 1.09
C ARG A 52 4.87 -6.33 2.17
N ILE A 53 4.15 -5.28 1.79
CA ILE A 53 3.29 -4.50 2.69
C ILE A 53 2.11 -5.35 3.16
N LEU A 54 1.48 -6.10 2.25
CA LEU A 54 0.39 -7.02 2.60
C LEU A 54 0.87 -8.17 3.49
N ASP A 55 2.05 -8.72 3.25
CA ASP A 55 2.63 -9.80 4.08
C ASP A 55 2.96 -9.30 5.50
N ARG A 56 3.38 -8.02 5.64
CA ARG A 56 3.58 -7.37 6.95
C ARG A 56 2.29 -7.38 7.79
N LYS A 57 1.12 -7.17 7.17
CA LYS A 57 -0.17 -7.28 7.87
C LYS A 57 -0.38 -8.67 8.46
N GLU A 58 -0.11 -9.71 7.69
CA GLU A 58 -0.26 -11.10 8.17
C GLU A 58 0.71 -11.40 9.32
N ALA A 59 1.94 -10.89 9.25
CA ALA A 59 2.92 -11.02 10.33
C ALA A 59 2.53 -10.27 11.63
N SER A 60 1.91 -9.09 11.51
CA SER A 60 1.44 -8.31 12.67
C SER A 60 0.20 -8.89 13.36
N VAL A 61 -0.58 -9.73 12.66
CA VAL A 61 -1.79 -10.38 13.20
C VAL A 61 -1.47 -11.68 13.95
N ASP A 62 -0.29 -12.27 13.73
CA ASP A 62 0.12 -13.56 14.31
C ASP A 62 1.02 -13.45 15.56
N ALA A 63 1.12 -12.27 16.20
CA ALA A 63 1.76 -12.17 17.51
C ALA A 63 0.76 -12.56 18.62
N PRO A 64 0.85 -13.77 19.23
CA PRO A 64 0.01 -14.10 20.38
C PRO A 64 0.43 -13.24 21.59
N ASP A 65 -0.55 -12.58 22.21
CA ASP A 65 -0.48 -11.94 23.54
C ASP A 65 0.00 -12.92 24.63
#